data_AF-A0A1W9LRV5-F1
#
_entry.id   AF-A0A1W9LRV5-F1
#
_cell.length_a   1.000
_cell.length_b   1.000
_cell.length_c   1.000
_cell.angle_alpha   90.00
_cell.angle_beta   90.00
_cell.angle_gamma   90.00
#
_symmetry.space_group_name_H-M   'P 1'
#
loop_
_entity.id
_entity.type
_entity.pdbx_description
1 polymer ?
#
loop_
_entity_poly.entity_id
_entity_poly.type
_entity_poly.pdbx_seq_one_letter_code
_entity_poly.pdbx_strand_id
1 'polypeptide(L)'
;MKTIPVNLMAAALLLWGWQTGSWGFAIILSILAEGSRVIRTRFEISIEHFKWIADLCAVMMISTTIYLFFNQASDQFVYILLRYLPLIVAPMFIAQIYSTSDKIDIRTISMISRRSRQNAKPMYVNLSYPFLALVVISASFSPEKNLLFYPVFLLIAVYGFYSIRNRRYSLIIWGGYFLLLSSLGFAAHVGLNRLQLLLEREGVEWFSNMNLGESDPFRSVTAIGKVGELKASNRIAFRIRPENPLQLPILLREAVYDRLYKNEWFALHPEFTRVRHLGRDIWTFDIHLHDPQRITIISSFQNGKGLLKLPAGVVRIRNLPAEEMTRNRFGAVRVEGTPGYAEYLVEYGGTGISDPPPSERDLQIPEEQIETKAS
;
A
#
# COMPACT_ATOMS: atom_id res chain seq x y z
N MET A 1 -22.34 -23.36 -25.39
CA MET A 1 -21.98 -22.04 -24.82
C MET A 1 -20.47 -21.89 -24.91
N LYS A 2 -19.94 -20.71 -25.23
CA LYS A 2 -18.50 -20.51 -25.49
C LYS A 2 -17.69 -20.92 -24.26
N THR A 3 -16.97 -22.04 -24.36
CA THR A 3 -15.92 -22.41 -23.41
C THR A 3 -14.78 -21.39 -23.53
N ILE A 4 -14.03 -21.22 -22.45
CA ILE A 4 -12.87 -20.32 -22.48
C ILE A 4 -11.89 -20.82 -23.55
N PRO A 5 -11.29 -19.92 -24.35
CA PRO A 5 -10.26 -20.29 -25.32
C PRO A 5 -9.17 -21.15 -24.67
N VAL A 6 -8.58 -22.06 -25.45
CA VAL A 6 -7.49 -22.93 -24.99
C VAL A 6 -6.36 -22.07 -24.42
N ASN A 7 -5.76 -22.48 -23.32
CA ASN A 7 -4.65 -21.79 -22.64
C ASN A 7 -4.92 -20.38 -22.09
N LEU A 8 -6.07 -19.74 -22.32
CA LEU A 8 -6.31 -18.36 -21.85
C LEU A 8 -6.31 -18.26 -20.32
N MET A 9 -6.93 -19.23 -19.63
CA MET A 9 -6.92 -19.28 -18.17
C MET A 9 -5.52 -19.52 -17.62
N ALA A 10 -4.77 -20.45 -18.22
CA ALA A 10 -3.38 -20.72 -17.85
C ALA A 10 -2.49 -19.48 -18.05
N ALA A 11 -2.63 -18.76 -19.17
CA ALA A 11 -1.90 -17.52 -19.42
C ALA A 11 -2.21 -16.44 -18.37
N ALA A 12 -3.48 -16.28 -17.98
CA ALA A 12 -3.87 -15.35 -16.92
C ALA A 12 -3.30 -15.75 -15.55
N LEU A 13 -3.29 -17.04 -15.21
CA LEU A 13 -2.72 -17.55 -13.96
C LEU A 13 -1.20 -17.39 -13.91
N LEU A 14 -0.50 -17.60 -15.04
CA LEU A 14 0.94 -17.35 -15.15
C LEU A 14 1.28 -15.86 -15.04
N LEU A 15 0.47 -14.98 -15.65
CA LEU A 15 0.59 -13.53 -15.45
C LEU A 15 0.45 -13.16 -13.97
N TRP A 16 -0.56 -13.72 -13.29
CA TRP A 16 -0.74 -13.52 -11.86
C TRP A 16 0.45 -14.06 -11.05
N GLY A 17 0.96 -15.25 -11.37
CA GLY A 17 2.12 -15.84 -10.71
C GLY A 17 3.38 -14.99 -10.84
N TRP A 18 3.65 -14.50 -12.05
CA TRP A 18 4.76 -13.59 -12.32
C TRP A 18 4.65 -12.30 -11.50
N GLN A 19 3.48 -11.67 -11.55
CA GLN A 19 3.27 -10.36 -10.93
C GLN A 19 3.19 -10.43 -9.39
N THR A 20 2.81 -11.58 -8.84
CA THR A 20 2.73 -11.81 -7.38
C THR A 20 3.90 -12.61 -6.82
N GLY A 21 4.88 -13.01 -7.65
CA GLY A 21 5.98 -13.91 -7.27
C GLY A 21 5.54 -15.33 -6.89
N SER A 22 4.26 -15.67 -7.00
CA SER A 22 3.66 -16.94 -6.54
C SER A 22 3.68 -18.02 -7.62
N TRP A 23 4.85 -18.25 -8.22
CA TRP A 23 5.01 -19.16 -9.35
C TRP A 23 4.54 -20.59 -9.06
N GLY A 24 4.82 -21.11 -7.87
CA GLY A 24 4.40 -22.46 -7.47
C GLY A 24 2.88 -22.66 -7.58
N PHE A 25 2.12 -21.76 -6.98
CA PHE A 25 0.65 -21.81 -7.05
C PHE A 25 0.12 -21.56 -8.46
N ALA A 26 0.70 -20.60 -9.18
CA ALA A 26 0.29 -20.28 -10.54
C ALA A 26 0.47 -21.48 -11.50
N ILE A 27 1.61 -22.15 -11.44
CA ILE A 27 1.89 -23.35 -12.26
C ILE A 27 0.91 -24.47 -11.91
N ILE A 28 0.71 -24.77 -10.62
CA ILE A 28 -0.24 -25.82 -10.18
C ILE A 28 -1.65 -25.53 -10.69
N LEU A 29 -2.15 -24.30 -10.48
CA LEU A 29 -3.49 -23.91 -10.93
C LEU A 29 -3.61 -23.93 -12.45
N SER A 30 -2.55 -23.59 -13.18
CA SER A 30 -2.55 -23.60 -14.64
C SER A 30 -2.62 -25.02 -15.19
N ILE A 31 -1.87 -25.96 -14.58
CA ILE A 31 -1.92 -27.38 -14.91
C ILE A 31 -3.29 -27.96 -14.59
N LEU A 32 -3.88 -27.62 -13.44
CA LEU A 32 -5.21 -28.10 -13.08
C LEU A 32 -6.30 -27.56 -14.03
N ALA A 33 -6.20 -26.29 -14.42
CA ALA A 33 -7.13 -25.66 -15.34
C ALA A 33 -7.07 -26.29 -16.74
N GLU A 34 -5.88 -26.45 -17.31
CA GLU A 34 -5.71 -27.01 -18.66
C GLU A 34 -5.86 -28.54 -18.67
N GLY A 35 -5.44 -29.21 -17.59
CA GLY A 35 -5.62 -30.65 -17.37
C GLY A 35 -7.09 -31.08 -17.40
N SER A 36 -8.01 -30.22 -16.99
CA SER A 36 -9.46 -30.48 -17.07
C SER A 36 -9.98 -30.65 -18.50
N ARG A 37 -9.22 -30.22 -19.51
CA ARG A 37 -9.56 -30.41 -20.93
C ARG A 37 -9.05 -31.75 -21.47
N VAL A 38 -7.96 -32.26 -20.90
CA VAL A 38 -7.33 -33.53 -21.29
C VAL A 38 -7.98 -34.71 -20.56
N ILE A 39 -8.30 -34.52 -19.28
CA ILE A 39 -8.92 -35.53 -18.44
C ILE A 39 -10.40 -35.64 -18.81
N ARG A 40 -10.80 -36.83 -19.30
CA ARG A 40 -12.19 -37.13 -19.67
C ARG A 40 -13.05 -37.52 -18.47
N THR A 41 -12.44 -37.89 -17.35
CA THR A 41 -13.13 -38.27 -16.12
C THR A 41 -13.77 -37.03 -15.50
N ARG A 42 -15.11 -37.00 -15.47
CA ARG A 42 -15.89 -35.97 -14.79
C ARG A 42 -16.54 -36.59 -13.55
N PHE A 43 -16.45 -35.90 -12.43
CA PHE A 43 -17.06 -36.35 -11.17
C PHE A 43 -18.47 -35.82 -11.05
N GLU A 44 -19.41 -36.66 -10.62
CA GLU A 44 -20.75 -36.21 -10.28
C GLU A 44 -20.73 -35.59 -8.87
N ILE A 45 -20.63 -34.26 -8.82
CA ILE A 45 -20.55 -33.52 -7.57
C ILE A 45 -21.96 -33.06 -7.18
N SER A 46 -22.48 -33.63 -6.08
CA SER A 46 -23.75 -33.19 -5.48
C SER A 46 -23.72 -31.69 -5.09
N ILE A 47 -24.90 -31.07 -5.10
CA ILE A 47 -25.11 -29.68 -4.64
C ILE A 47 -24.62 -29.48 -3.21
N GLU A 48 -24.68 -30.52 -2.36
CA GLU A 48 -24.19 -30.47 -0.98
C GLU A 48 -22.67 -30.32 -0.91
N HIS A 49 -21.92 -31.08 -1.71
CA HIS A 49 -20.47 -30.96 -1.79
C HIS A 49 -20.05 -29.57 -2.31
N PHE A 50 -20.78 -29.00 -3.26
CA PHE A 50 -20.55 -27.62 -3.70
C PHE A 50 -20.74 -26.60 -2.57
N LYS A 51 -21.69 -26.82 -1.67
CA LYS A 51 -21.88 -25.95 -0.50
C LYS A 51 -20.68 -25.99 0.43
N TRP A 52 -20.15 -27.18 0.73
CA TRP A 52 -18.96 -27.33 1.57
C TRP A 52 -17.74 -26.67 0.96
N ILE A 53 -17.55 -26.78 -0.36
CA ILE A 53 -16.44 -26.11 -1.06
C ILE A 53 -16.58 -24.59 -1.00
N ALA A 54 -17.78 -24.06 -1.19
CA ALA A 54 -18.04 -22.63 -1.04
C ALA A 54 -17.86 -22.14 0.42
N ASP A 55 -18.25 -22.95 1.40
CA ASP A 55 -18.03 -22.65 2.82
C ASP A 55 -16.53 -22.67 3.17
N LEU A 56 -15.76 -23.61 2.61
CA LEU A 56 -14.30 -23.62 2.72
C LEU A 56 -13.68 -22.34 2.16
N CYS A 57 -14.12 -21.88 0.98
CA CYS A 57 -13.65 -20.61 0.40
C CYS A 57 -13.98 -19.41 1.31
N ALA A 58 -15.19 -19.38 1.88
CA ALA A 58 -15.60 -18.33 2.81
C ALA A 58 -14.78 -18.34 4.10
N VAL A 59 -14.52 -19.52 4.67
CA VAL A 59 -13.68 -19.69 5.87
C VAL A 59 -12.24 -19.27 5.58
N MET A 60 -11.66 -19.67 4.44
CA MET A 60 -10.33 -19.21 4.02
C MET A 60 -10.29 -17.67 3.88
N MET A 61 -11.32 -17.06 3.31
CA MET A 61 -11.41 -15.61 3.16
C MET A 61 -11.46 -14.89 4.51
N ILE A 62 -12.33 -15.36 5.43
CA ILE A 62 -12.47 -14.78 6.77
C ILE A 62 -11.19 -14.99 7.58
N SER A 63 -10.64 -16.20 7.58
CA SER A 63 -9.41 -16.52 8.31
C SER A 63 -8.23 -15.70 7.81
N THR A 64 -8.07 -15.55 6.49
CA THR A 64 -7.02 -14.70 5.90
C THR A 64 -7.22 -13.24 6.28
N THR A 65 -8.45 -12.74 6.22
CA THR A 65 -8.76 -11.35 6.62
C THR A 65 -8.42 -11.10 8.08
N ILE A 66 -8.82 -11.99 8.98
CA ILE A 66 -8.51 -11.91 10.42
C ILE A 66 -7.00 -11.98 10.63
N TYR A 67 -6.32 -12.93 9.99
CA TYR A 67 -4.87 -13.09 10.11
C TYR A 67 -4.13 -11.83 9.67
N LEU A 68 -4.50 -11.26 8.52
CA LEU A 68 -3.90 -10.02 8.01
C LEU A 68 -4.21 -8.83 8.91
N PHE A 69 -5.44 -8.73 9.43
CA PHE A 69 -5.85 -7.66 10.34
C PHE A 69 -5.03 -7.63 11.63
N PHE A 70 -4.70 -8.80 12.20
CA PHE A 70 -3.92 -8.87 13.44
C PHE A 70 -2.40 -8.76 13.22
N ASN A 71 -1.87 -9.21 12.08
CA ASN A 71 -0.42 -9.25 11.84
C ASN A 71 0.12 -8.07 11.03
N GLN A 72 -0.73 -7.32 10.33
CA GLN A 72 -0.29 -6.18 9.53
C GLN A 72 -0.80 -4.86 10.08
N ALA A 73 0.12 -4.05 10.59
CA ALA A 73 -0.12 -2.68 10.99
C ALA A 73 -0.06 -1.75 9.75
N SER A 74 -1.07 -1.79 8.87
CA SER A 74 -1.11 -0.93 7.66
C SER A 74 -2.41 -1.04 6.84
N ASP A 75 -2.73 0.01 6.07
CA ASP A 75 -3.68 0.04 4.94
C ASP A 75 -3.42 -1.02 3.85
N GLN A 76 -2.27 -1.71 3.89
CA GLN A 76 -1.85 -2.71 2.90
C GLN A 76 -2.64 -4.03 2.96
N PHE A 77 -3.36 -4.31 4.06
CA PHE A 77 -4.04 -5.60 4.22
C PHE A 77 -5.08 -5.85 3.09
N VAL A 78 -5.79 -4.82 2.65
CA VAL A 78 -6.78 -4.90 1.56
C VAL A 78 -6.10 -5.29 0.25
N TYR A 79 -4.95 -4.66 -0.06
CA TYR A 79 -4.17 -4.95 -1.27
C TYR A 79 -3.69 -6.40 -1.28
N ILE A 80 -3.21 -6.90 -0.15
CA ILE A 80 -2.73 -8.28 -0.01
C ILE A 80 -3.89 -9.27 -0.12
N LEU A 81 -5.04 -8.97 0.49
CA LEU A 81 -6.24 -9.79 0.36
C LEU A 81 -6.70 -9.89 -1.11
N LEU A 82 -6.76 -8.76 -1.83
CA LEU A 82 -7.14 -8.71 -3.25
C LEU A 82 -6.13 -9.42 -4.15
N ARG A 83 -4.84 -9.36 -3.82
CA ARG A 83 -3.75 -10.04 -4.54
C ARG A 83 -3.87 -11.57 -4.48
N TYR A 84 -4.22 -12.13 -3.32
CA TYR A 84 -4.30 -13.58 -3.11
C TYR A 84 -5.69 -14.17 -3.25
N LEU A 85 -6.67 -13.35 -3.64
CA LEU A 85 -8.05 -13.77 -3.90
C LEU A 85 -8.18 -14.97 -4.87
N PRO A 86 -7.37 -15.12 -5.93
CA PRO A 86 -7.47 -16.28 -6.83
C PRO A 86 -7.22 -17.60 -6.11
N LEU A 87 -6.32 -17.62 -5.12
CA LEU A 87 -6.02 -18.82 -4.37
C LEU A 87 -7.19 -19.22 -3.46
N ILE A 88 -7.87 -18.24 -2.88
CA ILE A 88 -9.04 -18.44 -2.02
C ILE A 88 -10.21 -19.01 -2.81
N VAL A 89 -10.43 -18.51 -4.04
CA VAL A 89 -11.57 -18.90 -4.89
C VAL A 89 -11.24 -20.12 -5.78
N ALA A 90 -9.97 -20.48 -5.94
CA ALA A 90 -9.52 -21.58 -6.79
C ALA A 90 -10.21 -22.92 -6.54
N PRO A 91 -10.46 -23.38 -5.29
CA PRO A 91 -11.14 -24.66 -5.05
C PRO A 91 -12.52 -24.71 -5.68
N MET A 92 -13.27 -23.61 -5.63
CA MET A 92 -14.60 -23.52 -6.24
C MET A 92 -14.53 -23.56 -7.77
N PHE A 93 -13.54 -22.92 -8.37
CA PHE A 93 -13.29 -23.00 -9.80
C PHE A 93 -12.90 -24.42 -10.25
N ILE A 94 -11.98 -25.06 -9.53
CA ILE A 94 -11.53 -26.44 -9.80
C ILE A 94 -12.69 -27.42 -9.69
N ALA A 95 -13.53 -27.28 -8.66
CA ALA A 95 -14.71 -28.12 -8.50
C ALA A 95 -15.67 -28.00 -9.70
N GLN A 96 -15.85 -26.80 -10.26
CA GLN A 96 -16.70 -26.63 -11.44
C GLN A 96 -16.12 -27.35 -12.66
N ILE A 97 -14.83 -27.14 -12.95
CA ILE A 97 -14.24 -27.67 -14.20
C ILE A 97 -14.13 -29.19 -14.18
N TYR A 98 -14.01 -29.85 -13.03
CA TYR A 98 -13.98 -31.32 -12.93
C TYR A 98 -15.35 -31.96 -12.69
N SER A 99 -16.42 -31.15 -12.50
CA SER A 99 -17.79 -31.63 -12.34
C SER A 99 -18.41 -32.04 -13.68
N THR A 100 -19.36 -32.98 -13.65
CA THR A 100 -20.26 -33.28 -14.78
C THR A 100 -21.16 -32.11 -15.16
N SER A 101 -21.46 -31.22 -14.20
CA SER A 101 -22.25 -30.01 -14.42
C SER A 101 -21.34 -28.81 -14.66
N ASP A 102 -21.31 -28.33 -15.92
CA ASP A 102 -20.54 -27.14 -16.34
C ASP A 102 -20.98 -25.81 -15.69
N LYS A 103 -22.01 -25.84 -14.83
CA LYS A 103 -22.61 -24.65 -14.21
C LYS A 103 -22.90 -24.90 -12.74
N ILE A 104 -22.67 -23.88 -11.94
CA ILE A 104 -22.98 -23.86 -10.51
C ILE A 104 -24.24 -23.02 -10.29
N ASP A 105 -25.13 -23.48 -9.43
CA ASP A 105 -26.26 -22.68 -8.97
C ASP A 105 -25.75 -21.57 -8.03
N ILE A 106 -25.98 -20.31 -8.38
CA ILE A 106 -25.59 -19.13 -7.60
C ILE A 106 -26.00 -19.22 -6.12
N ARG A 107 -27.08 -19.94 -5.81
CA ARG A 107 -27.55 -20.14 -4.44
C ARG A 107 -26.53 -20.83 -3.54
N THR A 108 -25.57 -21.57 -4.12
CA THR A 108 -24.54 -22.28 -3.36
C THR A 108 -23.32 -21.42 -3.01
N ILE A 109 -23.11 -20.27 -3.66
CA ILE A 109 -21.83 -19.54 -3.61
C ILE A 109 -21.59 -18.78 -2.29
N SER A 110 -22.62 -18.21 -1.67
CA SER A 110 -22.45 -17.34 -0.49
C SER A 110 -23.18 -17.86 0.73
N MET A 111 -22.43 -18.20 1.79
CA MET A 111 -22.94 -18.64 3.09
C MET A 111 -24.00 -17.67 3.67
N ILE A 112 -23.78 -16.37 3.51
CA ILE A 112 -24.65 -15.29 4.02
C ILE A 112 -25.89 -15.12 3.14
N SER A 113 -25.74 -15.18 1.81
CA SER A 113 -26.84 -14.99 0.87
C SER A 113 -27.77 -16.20 0.76
N ARG A 114 -27.31 -17.41 1.15
CA ARG A 114 -28.10 -18.65 1.16
C ARG A 114 -29.42 -18.51 1.93
N ARG A 115 -29.42 -17.84 3.09
CA ARG A 115 -30.62 -17.65 3.92
C ARG A 115 -31.69 -16.79 3.23
N SER A 116 -31.26 -15.79 2.44
CA SER A 116 -32.17 -14.89 1.72
C SER A 116 -32.66 -15.47 0.39
N ARG A 117 -31.90 -16.37 -0.24
CA ARG A 117 -32.19 -16.90 -1.60
C ARG A 117 -32.83 -18.29 -1.65
N GLN A 118 -33.31 -18.83 -0.52
CA GLN A 118 -33.96 -20.16 -0.49
C GLN A 118 -35.16 -20.26 -1.45
N ASN A 119 -35.94 -19.18 -1.59
CA ASN A 119 -37.13 -19.14 -2.46
C ASN A 119 -36.86 -18.59 -3.86
N ALA A 120 -35.62 -18.25 -4.21
CA ALA A 120 -35.27 -17.73 -5.52
C ALA A 120 -35.13 -18.86 -6.55
N LYS A 121 -35.52 -18.59 -7.81
CA LYS A 121 -35.36 -19.54 -8.92
C LYS A 121 -33.88 -19.92 -9.11
N PRO A 122 -33.55 -21.19 -9.38
CA PRO A 122 -32.18 -21.61 -9.64
C PRO A 122 -31.59 -20.82 -10.80
N MET A 123 -30.40 -20.24 -10.61
CA MET A 123 -29.65 -19.56 -11.66
C MET A 123 -28.29 -20.22 -11.81
N TYR A 124 -28.11 -20.90 -12.94
CA TYR A 124 -26.89 -21.62 -13.27
C TYR A 124 -25.89 -20.70 -13.97
N VAL A 125 -24.74 -20.48 -13.35
CA VAL A 125 -23.66 -19.64 -13.88
C VAL A 125 -22.38 -20.44 -14.05
N ASN A 126 -21.66 -20.13 -15.12
CA ASN A 126 -20.32 -20.65 -15.36
C ASN A 126 -19.30 -19.69 -14.72
N LEU A 127 -18.59 -20.12 -13.67
CA LEU A 127 -17.60 -19.31 -12.97
C LEU A 127 -16.30 -19.11 -13.75
N SER A 128 -16.09 -19.77 -14.88
CA SER A 128 -14.82 -19.68 -15.60
C SER A 128 -14.50 -18.23 -16.00
N TYR A 129 -15.48 -17.48 -16.52
CA TYR A 129 -15.26 -16.07 -16.90
C TYR A 129 -15.10 -15.14 -15.69
N PRO A 130 -15.97 -15.21 -14.65
CA PRO A 130 -15.74 -14.48 -13.40
C PRO A 130 -14.38 -14.77 -12.77
N PHE A 131 -13.95 -16.04 -12.74
CA PHE A 131 -12.65 -16.43 -12.19
C PHE A 131 -11.49 -15.87 -13.03
N LEU A 132 -11.59 -15.88 -14.36
CA LEU A 132 -10.59 -15.26 -15.23
C LEU A 132 -10.48 -13.75 -14.95
N ALA A 133 -11.60 -13.04 -14.88
CA ALA A 133 -11.62 -11.62 -14.56
C ALA A 133 -11.01 -11.35 -13.18
N LEU A 134 -11.35 -12.18 -12.21
CA LEU A 134 -10.80 -12.13 -10.85
C LEU A 134 -9.29 -12.32 -10.85
N VAL A 135 -8.74 -13.30 -11.58
CA VAL A 135 -7.29 -13.53 -11.70
C VAL A 135 -6.57 -12.32 -12.30
N VAL A 136 -7.12 -11.75 -13.37
CA VAL A 136 -6.56 -10.55 -14.03
C VAL A 136 -6.59 -9.33 -13.10
N ILE A 137 -7.72 -9.10 -12.42
CA ILE A 137 -7.85 -8.03 -11.43
C ILE A 137 -6.83 -8.22 -10.31
N SER A 138 -6.72 -9.44 -9.78
CA SER A 138 -5.78 -9.77 -8.70
C SER A 138 -4.32 -9.59 -9.11
N ALA A 139 -3.98 -9.90 -10.37
CA ALA A 139 -2.64 -9.66 -10.92
C ALA A 139 -2.29 -8.17 -10.94
N SER A 140 -3.28 -7.28 -11.01
CA SER A 140 -3.06 -5.82 -11.00
C SER A 140 -2.67 -5.29 -9.62
N PHE A 141 -2.90 -6.04 -8.53
CA PHE A 141 -2.60 -5.64 -7.14
C PHE A 141 -1.19 -6.04 -6.69
N SER A 142 -0.17 -5.67 -7.46
CA SER A 142 1.23 -5.98 -7.12
C SER A 142 2.01 -4.75 -6.67
N PRO A 143 2.85 -4.89 -5.64
CA PRO A 143 3.63 -3.78 -5.09
C PRO A 143 4.73 -3.28 -6.05
N GLU A 144 5.16 -4.11 -7.02
CA GLU A 144 6.24 -3.73 -7.93
C GLU A 144 5.71 -3.10 -9.22
N LYS A 145 6.23 -1.91 -9.55
CA LYS A 145 5.95 -1.23 -10.81
C LYS A 145 6.72 -1.92 -11.94
N ASN A 146 6.06 -2.85 -12.63
CA ASN A 146 6.65 -3.53 -13.78
C ASN A 146 6.14 -2.94 -15.10
N LEU A 147 7.05 -2.35 -15.88
CA LEU A 147 6.75 -1.76 -17.19
C LEU A 147 6.18 -2.78 -18.18
N LEU A 148 6.55 -4.05 -18.03
CA LEU A 148 6.14 -5.14 -18.93
C LEU A 148 4.73 -5.66 -18.63
N PHE A 149 4.11 -5.29 -17.50
CA PHE A 149 2.78 -5.80 -17.14
C PHE A 149 1.71 -5.42 -18.16
N TYR A 150 1.63 -4.13 -18.51
CA TYR A 150 0.62 -3.61 -19.43
C TYR A 150 0.68 -4.25 -20.84
N PRO A 151 1.86 -4.36 -21.50
CA PRO A 151 1.92 -5.02 -22.80
C PRO A 151 1.59 -6.53 -22.73
N VAL A 152 2.01 -7.25 -21.68
CA VAL A 152 1.66 -8.68 -21.52
C VAL A 152 0.16 -8.85 -21.29
N PHE A 153 -0.44 -8.00 -20.45
CA PHE A 153 -1.89 -7.96 -20.25
C PHE A 153 -2.64 -7.71 -21.57
N LEU A 154 -2.18 -6.74 -22.37
CA LEU A 154 -2.76 -6.47 -23.69
C LEU A 154 -2.66 -7.67 -24.62
N LEU A 155 -1.54 -8.40 -24.64
CA LEU A 155 -1.41 -9.62 -25.46
C LEU A 155 -2.42 -10.69 -25.07
N ILE A 156 -2.63 -10.91 -23.77
CA ILE A 156 -3.63 -11.86 -23.26
C ILE A 156 -5.05 -11.38 -23.62
N ALA A 157 -5.33 -10.09 -23.51
CA ALA A 157 -6.61 -9.50 -23.91
C ALA A 157 -6.86 -9.66 -25.41
N VAL A 158 -5.87 -9.34 -26.27
CA VAL A 158 -5.91 -9.56 -27.72
C VAL A 158 -6.26 -11.00 -28.01
N TYR A 159 -5.54 -11.96 -27.40
CA TYR A 159 -5.78 -13.39 -27.61
C TYR A 159 -7.20 -13.82 -27.20
N GLY A 160 -7.67 -13.34 -26.04
CA GLY A 160 -9.01 -13.62 -25.54
C GLY A 160 -10.12 -13.07 -26.45
N PHE A 161 -10.04 -11.79 -26.82
CA PHE A 161 -11.03 -11.16 -27.69
C PHE A 161 -10.98 -11.67 -29.13
N TYR A 162 -9.78 -11.99 -29.64
CA TYR A 162 -9.60 -12.57 -30.96
C TYR A 162 -10.31 -13.92 -31.08
N SER A 163 -10.25 -14.73 -30.01
CA SER A 163 -10.91 -16.04 -29.97
C SER A 163 -12.45 -15.96 -29.98
N ILE A 164 -13.02 -14.83 -29.53
CA ILE A 164 -14.48 -14.60 -29.48
C ILE A 164 -14.99 -13.87 -30.73
N ARG A 165 -14.08 -13.26 -31.50
CA ARG A 165 -14.36 -12.40 -32.65
C ARG A 165 -15.31 -13.05 -33.66
N ASN A 166 -16.27 -12.26 -34.13
CA ASN A 166 -17.14 -12.65 -35.23
C ASN A 166 -16.38 -12.55 -36.56
N ARG A 167 -16.31 -13.67 -37.31
CA ARG A 167 -15.59 -13.76 -38.60
C ARG A 167 -16.16 -12.85 -39.70
N ARG A 168 -17.36 -12.30 -39.51
CA ARG A 168 -18.01 -11.39 -40.47
C ARG A 168 -17.33 -10.03 -40.62
N TYR A 169 -16.60 -9.55 -39.61
CA TYR A 169 -15.95 -8.24 -39.65
C TYR A 169 -14.48 -8.36 -40.05
N SER A 170 -13.95 -7.39 -40.79
CA SER A 170 -12.53 -7.32 -41.19
C SER A 170 -11.58 -7.29 -39.98
N LEU A 171 -10.37 -7.86 -40.15
CA LEU A 171 -9.33 -7.89 -39.10
C LEU A 171 -8.87 -6.47 -38.75
N ILE A 172 -8.84 -5.58 -39.75
CA ILE A 172 -8.42 -4.20 -39.60
C ILE A 172 -9.40 -3.43 -38.71
N ILE A 173 -10.71 -3.60 -38.92
CA ILE A 173 -11.75 -2.95 -38.11
C ILE A 173 -11.67 -3.43 -36.66
N TRP A 174 -11.50 -4.74 -36.45
CA TRP A 174 -11.35 -5.29 -35.11
C TRP A 174 -10.09 -4.77 -34.40
N GLY A 175 -8.96 -4.71 -35.11
CA GLY A 175 -7.71 -4.14 -34.60
C GLY A 175 -7.84 -2.65 -34.27
N GLY A 176 -8.54 -1.89 -35.12
CA GLY A 176 -8.85 -0.48 -34.89
C GLY A 176 -9.68 -0.25 -33.62
N TYR A 177 -10.75 -1.02 -33.42
CA TYR A 177 -11.52 -0.96 -32.17
C TYR A 177 -10.71 -1.37 -30.95
N PHE A 178 -9.86 -2.40 -31.06
CA PHE A 178 -9.01 -2.83 -29.96
C PHE A 178 -7.99 -1.75 -29.59
N LEU A 179 -7.35 -1.10 -30.57
CA LEU A 179 -6.44 0.02 -30.35
C LEU A 179 -7.16 1.20 -29.71
N LEU A 180 -8.35 1.56 -30.19
CA LEU A 180 -9.16 2.63 -29.63
C LEU A 180 -9.52 2.35 -28.17
N LEU A 181 -10.01 1.14 -27.85
CA LEU A 181 -10.35 0.75 -26.48
C LEU A 181 -9.12 0.70 -25.57
N SER A 182 -7.98 0.23 -26.07
CA SER A 182 -6.72 0.20 -25.32
C SER A 182 -6.23 1.62 -25.01
N SER A 183 -6.28 2.52 -25.99
CA SER A 183 -5.92 3.92 -25.82
C SER A 183 -6.86 4.64 -24.85
N LEU A 184 -8.18 4.39 -24.94
CA LEU A 184 -9.15 4.96 -24.02
C LEU A 184 -8.95 4.42 -22.59
N GLY A 185 -8.68 3.13 -22.45
CA GLY A 185 -8.36 2.51 -21.15
C GLY A 185 -7.08 3.07 -20.54
N PHE A 186 -6.05 3.31 -21.34
CA PHE A 186 -4.81 3.97 -20.89
C PHE A 186 -5.09 5.41 -20.44
N ALA A 187 -5.84 6.18 -21.22
CA ALA A 187 -6.23 7.54 -20.85
C ALA A 187 -7.06 7.57 -19.55
N ALA A 188 -7.99 6.62 -19.38
CA ALA A 188 -8.77 6.47 -18.16
C ALA A 188 -7.91 6.10 -16.96
N HIS A 189 -6.94 5.19 -17.11
CA HIS A 189 -5.97 4.85 -16.06
C HIS A 189 -5.19 6.09 -15.62
N VAL A 190 -4.64 6.85 -16.58
CA VAL A 190 -3.90 8.08 -16.29
C VAL A 190 -4.80 9.13 -15.63
N GLY A 191 -6.05 9.26 -16.09
CA GLY A 191 -7.05 10.16 -15.52
C GLY A 191 -7.42 9.82 -14.08
N LEU A 192 -7.67 8.53 -13.79
CA LEU A 192 -7.94 8.04 -12.44
C LEU A 192 -6.77 8.27 -11.50
N ASN A 193 -5.53 8.03 -11.95
CA ASN A 193 -4.35 8.31 -11.15
C ASN A 193 -4.24 9.81 -10.83
N ARG A 194 -4.49 10.69 -11.80
CA ARG A 194 -4.55 12.15 -11.56
C ARG A 194 -5.67 12.53 -10.60
N LEU A 195 -6.85 11.93 -10.74
CA LEU A 195 -7.99 12.19 -9.86
C LEU A 195 -7.73 11.69 -8.44
N GLN A 196 -7.09 10.52 -8.29
CA GLN A 196 -6.65 10.02 -7.00
C GLN A 196 -5.66 11.00 -6.36
N LEU A 197 -4.68 11.51 -7.11
CA LEU A 197 -3.74 12.53 -6.61
C LEU A 197 -4.43 13.85 -6.23
N LEU A 198 -5.53 14.22 -6.88
CA LEU A 198 -6.33 15.39 -6.51
C LEU A 198 -7.16 15.13 -5.25
N LEU A 199 -7.80 13.95 -5.16
CA LEU A 199 -8.53 13.54 -3.96
C LEU A 199 -7.61 13.31 -2.76
N GLU A 200 -6.39 12.84 -2.97
CA GLU A 200 -5.39 12.75 -1.90
C GLU A 200 -4.97 14.15 -1.42
N ARG A 201 -4.97 15.16 -2.29
CA ARG A 201 -4.69 16.55 -1.89
C ARG A 201 -5.84 17.19 -1.12
N GLU A 202 -7.09 16.92 -1.51
CA GLU A 202 -8.29 17.53 -0.89
C GLU A 202 -8.87 16.71 0.28
N GLY A 203 -8.88 15.38 0.17
CA GLY A 203 -9.43 14.42 1.15
C GLY A 203 -8.53 14.14 2.35
N VAL A 204 -7.37 14.81 2.39
CA VAL A 204 -6.37 14.76 3.45
C VAL A 204 -6.95 15.23 4.79
N GLU A 205 -8.00 16.06 4.79
CA GLU A 205 -8.78 16.42 5.99
C GLU A 205 -9.61 15.25 6.55
N TRP A 206 -10.26 14.43 5.70
CA TRP A 206 -11.16 13.35 6.13
C TRP A 206 -10.41 12.18 6.78
N PHE A 207 -9.25 11.80 6.24
CA PHE A 207 -8.40 10.73 6.80
C PHE A 207 -7.65 11.15 8.08
N SER A 208 -7.34 12.44 8.23
CA SER A 208 -6.54 12.95 9.36
C SER A 208 -7.22 12.86 10.72
N ASN A 209 -8.56 12.95 10.76
CA ASN A 209 -9.32 12.86 12.01
C ASN A 209 -9.36 11.44 12.60
N MET A 210 -8.99 10.41 11.84
CA MET A 210 -9.02 9.03 12.31
C MET A 210 -7.70 8.58 12.97
N ASN A 211 -6.59 9.32 12.75
CA ASN A 211 -5.24 8.91 13.16
C ASN A 211 -4.52 10.00 13.99
N LEU A 212 -5.16 10.47 15.07
CA LEU A 212 -4.65 11.52 15.99
C LEU A 212 -3.40 11.15 16.83
N GLY A 213 -2.76 10.01 16.57
CA GLY A 213 -1.69 9.46 17.41
C GLY A 213 -0.25 9.56 16.88
N GLU A 214 -0.08 9.72 15.56
CA GLU A 214 1.23 9.62 14.90
C GLU A 214 1.68 10.98 14.34
N SER A 215 2.85 11.44 14.76
CA SER A 215 3.52 12.59 14.14
C SER A 215 4.10 12.15 12.80
N ASP A 216 3.37 12.44 11.72
CA ASP A 216 3.80 12.17 10.35
C ASP A 216 5.03 13.05 9.99
N PRO A 217 6.17 12.47 9.56
CA PRO A 217 7.33 13.19 9.04
C PRO A 217 7.04 14.19 7.92
N PHE A 218 5.94 14.02 7.20
CA PHE A 218 5.60 14.78 5.99
C PHE A 218 4.50 15.82 6.23
N ARG A 219 3.78 15.75 7.35
CA ARG A 219 2.61 16.61 7.62
C ARG A 219 2.42 16.86 9.11
N SER A 220 2.28 18.13 9.48
CA SER A 220 1.71 18.52 10.77
C SER A 220 0.48 19.37 10.53
N VAL A 221 -0.65 18.89 11.05
CA VAL A 221 -1.77 19.77 11.32
C VAL A 221 -1.33 20.67 12.46
N THR A 222 -1.07 21.95 12.18
CA THR A 222 -0.81 22.88 13.28
C THR A 222 -2.04 22.96 14.14
N ALA A 223 -1.91 22.59 15.42
CA ALA A 223 -2.95 22.73 16.43
C ALA A 223 -3.23 24.19 16.81
N ILE A 224 -3.12 25.12 15.86
CA ILE A 224 -3.48 26.54 16.05
C ILE A 224 -4.99 26.56 16.33
N GLY A 225 -5.34 26.84 17.60
CA GLY A 225 -6.70 26.70 18.14
C GLY A 225 -6.96 25.46 19.02
N LYS A 226 -6.14 24.40 18.93
CA LYS A 226 -6.21 23.16 19.76
C LYS A 226 -5.14 23.06 20.85
N VAL A 227 -4.24 24.04 20.97
CA VAL A 227 -3.17 24.09 22.00
C VAL A 227 -3.71 23.89 23.43
N GLY A 228 -4.96 24.26 23.70
CA GLY A 228 -5.62 24.02 24.99
C GLY A 228 -5.76 22.53 25.37
N GLU A 229 -6.15 21.67 24.42
CA GLU A 229 -6.30 20.22 24.64
C GLU A 229 -4.93 19.53 24.82
N LEU A 230 -3.92 19.96 24.06
CA LEU A 230 -2.55 19.43 24.18
C LEU A 230 -1.92 19.77 25.54
N LYS A 231 -2.14 20.99 26.05
CA LYS A 231 -1.68 21.40 27.39
C LYS A 231 -2.39 20.66 28.52
N ALA A 232 -3.60 20.13 28.29
CA ALA A 232 -4.35 19.34 29.26
C ALA A 232 -3.98 17.84 29.27
N SER A 233 -3.15 17.39 28.32
CA SER A 233 -2.74 15.99 28.25
C SER A 233 -1.66 15.66 29.28
N ASN A 234 -1.91 14.63 30.10
CA ASN A 234 -0.93 14.10 31.06
C ASN A 234 0.01 13.05 30.43
N ARG A 235 0.08 12.96 29.10
CA ARG A 235 0.94 12.01 28.39
C ARG A 235 2.40 12.49 28.44
N ILE A 236 3.30 11.62 28.91
CA ILE A 236 4.74 11.82 28.76
C ILE A 236 5.11 11.57 27.30
N ALA A 237 5.56 12.59 26.59
CA ALA A 237 5.99 12.45 25.19
C ALA A 237 7.35 11.76 25.09
N PHE A 238 8.32 12.18 25.90
CA PHE A 238 9.67 11.64 25.97
C PHE A 238 10.35 12.12 27.26
N ARG A 239 11.52 11.57 27.58
CA ARG A 239 12.33 11.98 28.73
C ARG A 239 13.73 12.38 28.28
N ILE A 240 14.31 13.32 28.99
CA ILE A 240 15.67 13.81 28.77
C ILE A 240 16.47 13.59 30.05
N ARG A 241 17.70 13.07 29.90
CA ARG A 241 18.69 13.02 30.97
C ARG A 241 19.98 13.69 30.47
N PRO A 242 20.30 14.91 30.93
CA PRO A 242 21.56 15.55 30.57
C PRO A 242 22.72 15.01 31.41
N GLU A 243 23.93 14.99 30.83
CA GLU A 243 25.15 14.60 31.55
C GLU A 243 25.73 15.75 32.40
N ASN A 244 25.59 17.00 31.93
CA ASN A 244 26.00 18.21 32.64
C ASN A 244 24.78 19.11 32.94
N PRO A 245 24.85 20.02 33.91
CA PRO A 245 23.79 21.00 34.14
C PRO A 245 23.51 21.78 32.84
N LEU A 246 22.33 21.57 32.26
CA LEU A 246 21.95 22.26 31.03
C LEU A 246 21.71 23.74 31.32
N GLN A 247 22.25 24.60 30.47
CA GLN A 247 21.71 25.95 30.33
C GLN A 247 20.37 25.82 29.60
N LEU A 248 19.28 25.92 30.36
CA LEU A 248 17.92 25.89 29.84
C LEU A 248 17.53 27.29 29.29
N PRO A 249 16.69 27.37 28.24
CA PRO A 249 15.99 26.27 27.57
C PRO A 249 16.76 25.66 26.38
N ILE A 250 16.67 24.32 26.23
CA ILE A 250 17.14 23.60 25.03
C ILE A 250 15.94 23.30 24.14
N LEU A 251 16.06 23.65 22.86
CA LEU A 251 15.06 23.32 21.84
C LEU A 251 15.45 22.03 21.13
N LEU A 252 14.53 21.05 21.16
CA LEU A 252 14.66 19.80 20.43
C LEU A 252 13.76 19.85 19.19
N ARG A 253 14.38 19.63 18.03
CA ARG A 253 13.72 19.59 16.74
C ARG A 253 13.25 18.18 16.45
N GLU A 254 11.96 18.02 16.19
CA GLU A 254 11.35 16.76 15.76
C GLU A 254 11.09 16.76 14.24
N ALA A 255 10.59 17.88 13.72
CA ALA A 255 10.25 18.06 12.32
C ALA A 255 10.41 19.53 11.90
N VAL A 256 10.44 19.77 10.59
CA VAL A 256 10.43 21.09 9.96
C VAL A 256 9.48 21.04 8.77
N TYR A 257 8.69 22.09 8.60
CA TYR A 257 7.70 22.21 7.54
C TYR A 257 7.98 23.48 6.74
N ASP A 258 7.84 23.41 5.42
CA ASP A 258 8.19 24.48 4.48
C ASP A 258 6.98 25.10 3.80
N ARG A 259 5.81 24.44 3.82
CA ARG A 259 4.60 24.98 3.18
C ARG A 259 3.40 25.01 4.09
N LEU A 260 2.77 26.18 4.16
CA LEU A 260 1.44 26.37 4.71
C LEU A 260 0.40 26.20 3.59
N TYR A 261 -0.61 25.35 3.82
CA TYR A 261 -1.81 25.29 2.99
C TYR A 261 -3.03 25.24 3.91
N LYS A 262 -3.93 26.22 3.76
CA LYS A 262 -5.02 26.50 4.71
C LYS A 262 -4.50 26.61 6.15
N ASN A 263 -4.80 25.64 7.01
CA ASN A 263 -4.39 25.57 8.43
C ASN A 263 -3.34 24.48 8.72
N GLU A 264 -2.69 23.94 7.68
CA GLU A 264 -1.78 22.81 7.80
C GLU A 264 -0.40 23.11 7.26
N TRP A 265 0.61 22.58 7.94
CA TRP A 265 2.00 22.69 7.55
C TRP A 265 2.51 21.37 6.98
N PHE A 266 3.07 21.44 5.79
CA PHE A 266 3.61 20.31 5.04
C PHE A 266 5.12 20.43 4.90
N ALA A 267 5.80 19.29 4.86
CA ALA A 267 7.19 19.18 4.44
C ALA A 267 7.20 18.59 3.04
N LEU A 268 7.19 19.43 2.01
CA LEU A 268 7.10 18.98 0.62
C LEU A 268 8.49 18.64 0.08
N HIS A 269 8.60 17.42 -0.48
CA HIS A 269 9.86 16.88 -1.00
C HIS A 269 10.99 16.84 0.05
N PRO A 270 10.82 16.13 1.19
CA PRO A 270 11.95 15.83 2.05
C PRO A 270 12.65 14.64 1.41
N GLU A 271 13.54 14.91 0.45
CA GLU A 271 14.45 13.88 -0.01
C GLU A 271 15.25 13.40 1.20
N PHE A 272 14.95 12.17 1.61
CA PHE A 272 15.57 11.53 2.75
C PHE A 272 16.84 10.86 2.27
N THR A 273 17.97 11.34 2.77
CA THR A 273 19.28 10.74 2.52
C THR A 273 19.65 9.84 3.68
N ARG A 274 20.20 8.66 3.38
CA ARG A 274 20.63 7.72 4.41
C ARG A 274 21.81 8.29 5.18
N VAL A 275 21.71 8.28 6.51
CA VAL A 275 22.81 8.73 7.38
C VAL A 275 23.86 7.63 7.49
N ARG A 276 25.14 8.02 7.51
CA ARG A 276 26.25 7.07 7.66
C ARG A 276 26.26 6.51 9.08
N HIS A 277 26.42 5.19 9.20
CA HIS A 277 26.63 4.51 10.48
C HIS A 277 28.08 4.04 10.61
N LEU A 278 28.58 4.01 11.85
CA LEU A 278 29.88 3.46 12.24
C LEU A 278 29.61 2.26 13.16
N GLY A 279 29.48 1.07 12.59
CA GLY A 279 29.03 -0.12 13.34
C GLY A 279 27.51 -0.17 13.50
N ARG A 280 27.01 -0.94 14.48
CA ARG A 280 25.59 -1.29 14.55
C ARG A 280 24.68 -0.17 15.10
N ASP A 281 25.17 0.60 16.08
CA ASP A 281 24.32 1.50 16.89
C ASP A 281 24.87 2.94 16.98
N ILE A 282 25.83 3.30 16.11
CA ILE A 282 26.45 4.64 16.10
C ILE A 282 26.21 5.29 14.75
N TRP A 283 25.61 6.47 14.78
CA TRP A 283 25.29 7.26 13.60
C TRP A 283 26.04 8.59 13.62
N THR A 284 26.59 9.00 12.48
CA THR A 284 27.43 10.21 12.37
C THR A 284 26.87 11.19 11.33
N PHE A 285 26.79 12.45 11.74
CA PHE A 285 26.29 13.57 10.94
C PHE A 285 27.43 14.53 10.55
N ASP A 286 28.35 14.76 11.47
CA ASP A 286 29.60 15.49 11.27
C ASP A 286 30.72 14.81 12.09
N ILE A 287 31.98 15.10 11.77
CA ILE A 287 33.17 14.47 12.35
C ILE A 287 33.96 15.47 13.20
N HIS A 288 33.74 16.79 13.05
CA HIS A 288 34.61 17.82 13.61
C HIS A 288 33.97 18.59 14.77
N LEU A 289 34.11 18.07 16.00
CA LEU A 289 33.84 18.86 17.18
C LEU A 289 34.80 18.53 18.32
N HIS A 290 35.38 19.56 18.93
CA HIS A 290 36.12 19.44 20.18
C HIS A 290 35.14 19.72 21.33
N ASP A 291 35.01 18.73 22.23
CA ASP A 291 34.15 18.76 23.43
C ASP A 291 32.62 18.90 23.18
N PRO A 292 31.95 17.86 22.63
CA PRO A 292 30.50 17.89 22.44
C PRO A 292 29.74 17.77 23.77
N GLN A 293 28.68 18.55 23.91
CA GLN A 293 27.67 18.34 24.93
C GLN A 293 26.89 17.04 24.68
N ARG A 294 26.41 16.43 25.76
CA ARG A 294 25.76 15.12 25.74
C ARG A 294 24.42 15.14 26.42
N ILE A 295 23.45 14.55 25.74
CA ILE A 295 22.07 14.44 26.22
C ILE A 295 21.54 13.05 25.89
N THR A 296 21.03 12.36 26.90
CA THR A 296 20.35 11.08 26.71
C THR A 296 18.87 11.34 26.52
N ILE A 297 18.30 10.81 25.45
CA ILE A 297 16.90 10.99 25.10
C ILE A 297 16.23 9.62 25.09
N ILE A 298 15.07 9.56 25.73
CA ILE A 298 14.31 8.34 25.88
C ILE A 298 12.94 8.54 25.26
N SER A 299 12.68 7.81 24.17
CA SER A 299 11.48 7.96 23.33
C SER A 299 10.83 6.61 23.05
N SER A 300 9.51 6.62 22.88
CA SER A 300 8.76 5.48 22.34
C SER A 300 8.55 5.64 20.84
N PHE A 301 8.62 4.51 20.13
CA PHE A 301 8.43 4.42 18.68
C PHE A 301 7.31 3.42 18.42
N GLN A 302 6.23 3.86 17.76
CA GLN A 302 5.16 2.95 17.37
C GLN A 302 5.57 2.23 16.09
N ASN A 303 5.36 0.91 16.03
CA ASN A 303 5.68 0.08 14.86
C ASN A 303 7.14 0.17 14.38
N GLY A 304 8.06 0.50 15.29
CA GLY A 304 9.49 0.64 15.01
C GLY A 304 9.85 1.75 14.04
N LYS A 305 8.98 2.74 13.86
CA LYS A 305 9.22 3.93 13.03
C LYS A 305 8.96 5.20 13.84
N GLY A 306 9.68 6.26 13.50
CA GLY A 306 9.37 7.58 14.05
C GLY A 306 10.43 8.63 13.76
N LEU A 307 10.15 9.84 14.24
CA LEU A 307 11.05 10.98 14.17
C LEU A 307 11.88 11.09 15.45
N LEU A 308 13.16 11.34 15.31
CA LEU A 308 14.03 11.65 16.44
C LEU A 308 13.88 13.11 16.85
N LYS A 309 13.92 13.34 18.16
CA LYS A 309 13.87 14.66 18.78
C LYS A 309 15.29 15.07 19.08
N LEU A 310 15.86 15.95 18.27
CA LEU A 310 17.30 16.21 18.27
C LEU A 310 17.62 17.68 18.58
N PRO A 311 18.65 17.97 19.38
CA PRO A 311 19.14 19.34 19.56
C PRO A 311 19.75 19.87 18.26
N ALA A 312 19.92 21.19 18.16
CA ALA A 312 20.71 21.77 17.08
C ALA A 312 22.18 21.32 17.17
N GLY A 313 22.84 21.17 16.01
CA GLY A 313 24.26 20.82 15.94
C GLY A 313 24.58 19.38 16.35
N VAL A 314 23.71 18.40 16.02
CA VAL A 314 24.03 16.98 16.25
C VAL A 314 25.23 16.56 15.42
N VAL A 315 26.21 15.96 16.11
CA VAL A 315 27.43 15.41 15.51
C VAL A 315 27.32 13.88 15.43
N ARG A 316 26.84 13.26 16.52
CA ARG A 316 26.78 11.80 16.64
C ARG A 316 25.61 11.35 17.50
N ILE A 317 25.04 10.21 17.16
CA ILE A 317 24.05 9.48 17.97
C ILE A 317 24.62 8.11 18.30
N ARG A 318 24.52 7.68 19.56
CA ARG A 318 24.97 6.36 20.03
C ARG A 318 23.84 5.60 20.70
N ASN A 319 24.01 4.26 20.74
CA ASN A 319 23.11 3.32 21.40
C ASN A 319 21.69 3.32 20.83
N LEU A 320 21.53 3.69 19.56
CA LEU A 320 20.23 3.69 18.89
C LEU A 320 20.12 2.44 17.98
N PRO A 321 19.39 1.39 18.44
CA PRO A 321 19.18 0.19 17.64
C PRO A 321 18.11 0.47 16.58
N ALA A 322 18.54 0.97 15.41
CA ALA A 322 17.68 1.21 14.24
C ALA A 322 18.26 0.45 13.04
N GLU A 323 17.39 -0.13 12.20
CA GLU A 323 17.83 -0.76 10.95
C GLU A 323 18.22 0.29 9.91
N GLU A 324 17.46 1.38 9.87
CA GLU A 324 17.69 2.47 8.95
C GLU A 324 17.47 3.83 9.62
N MET A 325 18.36 4.78 9.33
CA MET A 325 18.20 6.17 9.71
C MET A 325 18.37 7.05 8.48
N THR A 326 17.38 7.90 8.24
CA THR A 326 17.38 8.84 7.13
C THR A 326 17.21 10.27 7.64
N ARG A 327 17.82 11.22 6.95
CA ARG A 327 17.76 12.64 7.26
C ARG A 327 17.23 13.40 6.05
N ASN A 328 16.26 14.28 6.26
CA ASN A 328 15.81 15.17 5.20
C ASN A 328 16.70 16.42 5.10
N ARG A 329 16.51 17.18 4.01
CA ARG A 329 17.21 18.46 3.79
C ARG A 329 17.03 19.46 4.93
N PHE A 330 15.89 19.44 5.62
CA PHE A 330 15.59 20.30 6.76
C PHE A 330 16.13 19.77 8.10
N GLY A 331 16.90 18.68 8.07
CA GLY A 331 17.51 18.02 9.21
C GLY A 331 16.54 17.43 10.25
N ALA A 332 15.31 17.11 9.86
CA ALA A 332 14.50 16.11 10.54
C ALA A 332 15.08 14.71 10.28
N VAL A 333 15.10 13.87 11.30
CA VAL A 333 15.71 12.54 11.24
C VAL A 333 14.65 11.49 11.51
N ARG A 334 14.49 10.57 10.55
CA ARG A 334 13.56 9.45 10.61
C ARG A 334 14.32 8.16 10.85
N VAL A 335 13.77 7.32 11.70
CA VAL A 335 14.28 5.98 12.00
C VAL A 335 13.25 4.91 11.64
N GLU A 336 13.74 3.77 11.18
CA GLU A 336 12.94 2.57 10.89
C GLU A 336 13.63 1.33 11.47
N GLY A 337 12.82 0.35 11.90
CA GLY A 337 13.30 -0.89 12.51
C GLY A 337 13.75 -0.72 13.97
N THR A 338 13.26 0.27 14.70
CA THR A 338 13.57 0.44 16.13
C THR A 338 12.68 -0.44 17.02
N PRO A 339 13.14 -0.87 18.21
CA PRO A 339 12.25 -1.39 19.23
C PRO A 339 11.19 -0.35 19.63
N GLY A 340 10.10 -0.79 20.24
CA GLY A 340 9.01 0.09 20.68
C GLY A 340 9.44 1.20 21.66
N TYR A 341 10.62 1.04 22.27
CA TYR A 341 11.26 1.99 23.16
C TYR A 341 12.75 2.03 22.86
N ALA A 342 13.32 3.22 22.73
CA ALA A 342 14.77 3.38 22.60
C ALA A 342 15.30 4.52 23.47
N GLU A 343 16.45 4.25 24.08
CA GLU A 343 17.28 5.20 24.79
C GLU A 343 18.53 5.43 23.96
N TYR A 344 18.75 6.68 23.54
CA TYR A 344 19.88 7.03 22.69
C TYR A 344 20.62 8.25 23.24
N LEU A 345 21.94 8.22 23.10
CA LEU A 345 22.83 9.30 23.51
C LEU A 345 23.12 10.19 22.31
N VAL A 346 22.86 11.48 22.44
CA VAL A 346 23.14 12.48 21.40
C VAL A 346 24.34 13.33 21.83
N GLU A 347 25.37 13.33 20.99
CA GLU A 347 26.51 14.24 21.06
C GLU A 347 26.23 15.44 20.13
N TYR A 348 26.21 16.63 20.70
CA TYR A 348 25.90 17.87 19.97
C TYR A 348 26.82 19.00 20.41
N GLY A 349 26.99 19.98 19.54
CA GLY A 349 27.75 21.19 19.83
C GLY A 349 28.15 21.83 18.51
N GLY A 350 28.03 23.14 18.45
CA GLY A 350 28.06 23.89 17.20
C GLY A 350 26.84 24.80 17.12
N THR A 351 27.07 26.07 16.79
CA THR A 351 26.04 27.11 16.71
C THR A 351 25.32 27.14 15.34
N GLY A 352 25.69 26.25 14.43
CA GLY A 352 25.15 26.21 13.07
C GLY A 352 24.00 25.23 12.94
N ILE A 353 22.78 25.74 12.77
CA ILE A 353 21.74 25.00 12.07
C ILE A 353 22.14 24.99 10.60
N SER A 354 22.72 23.89 10.12
CA SER A 354 23.03 23.70 8.70
C SER A 354 21.75 23.35 7.93
N ASP A 355 20.82 24.30 7.86
CA ASP A 355 19.66 24.21 6.99
C ASP A 355 20.03 24.79 5.61
N PRO A 356 19.55 24.19 4.51
CA PRO A 356 19.82 24.66 3.16
C PRO A 356 19.22 26.06 2.95
N PRO A 357 19.77 26.85 2.00
CA PRO A 357 19.17 28.12 1.65
C PRO A 357 17.72 27.93 1.14
N PRO A 358 16.88 28.98 1.22
CA PRO A 358 15.53 28.95 0.67
C PRO A 358 15.54 28.54 -0.80
N SER A 359 14.63 27.66 -1.17
CA SER A 359 14.37 27.22 -2.53
C SER A 359 13.48 28.23 -3.27
N GLU A 360 13.43 28.15 -4.61
CA GLU A 360 12.53 29.00 -5.43
C GLU A 360 11.06 28.91 -5.01
N ARG A 361 10.65 27.79 -4.40
CA ARG A 361 9.28 27.57 -3.91
C ARG A 361 8.99 28.33 -2.62
N ASP A 362 10.00 28.56 -1.79
CA ASP A 362 9.87 29.33 -0.53
C ASP A 362 9.64 30.83 -0.82
N LEU A 363 9.87 31.25 -2.06
CA LEU A 363 9.62 32.60 -2.56
C LEU A 363 8.19 32.78 -3.11
N GLN A 364 7.38 31.70 -3.18
CA GLN A 364 6.03 31.73 -3.73
C GLN A 364 4.98 31.87 -2.63
N ILE A 365 4.11 32.86 -2.76
CA ILE A 365 2.94 33.03 -1.90
C ILE A 365 1.75 32.31 -2.58
N PRO A 366 1.01 31.43 -1.88
CA PRO A 366 -0.20 30.83 -2.42
C PRO A 366 -1.23 31.90 -2.84
N GLU A 367 -1.84 31.76 -4.02
CA GLU A 367 -2.77 32.75 -4.58
C GLU A 367 -3.93 33.11 -3.62
N GLU A 368 -4.43 32.14 -2.86
CA GLU A 368 -5.47 32.32 -1.83
C GLU A 368 -5.08 33.32 -0.72
N GLN A 369 -3.79 33.52 -0.46
CA GLN A 369 -3.29 34.46 0.55
C GLN A 369 -2.98 35.85 -0.02
N ILE A 370 -2.99 36.00 -1.35
CA ILE A 370 -2.75 37.27 -2.03
C ILE A 370 -4.02 38.12 -2.02
N GLU A 371 -5.21 37.51 -2.05
CA GLU A 371 -6.50 38.24 -2.10
C GLU A 371 -6.93 38.88 -0.76
N THR A 372 -6.38 38.48 0.38
CA THR A 372 -6.84 38.99 1.70
C THR A 372 -6.27 40.37 2.06
N LYS A 373 -5.47 41.02 1.21
CA LYS A 373 -4.90 42.35 1.46
C LYS A 373 -5.63 43.52 0.79
N ALA A 374 -6.73 43.27 0.09
CA ALA A 374 -7.53 44.31 -0.56
C ALA A 374 -8.97 44.31 -0.05
N SER A 375 -9.17 44.65 1.23
CA SER A 375 -10.47 45.10 1.75
C SER A 375 -10.29 46.00 2.95
#